data_AF-A0A835E7Z0-F1
#
_entry.id   AF-A0A835E7Z0-F1
#
_cell.length_a   1.000
_cell.length_b   1.000
_cell.length_c   1.000
_cell.angle_alpha   90.00
_cell.angle_beta   90.00
_cell.angle_gamma   90.00
#
_symmetry.space_group_name_H-M   'P 1'
#
loop_
_entity.id
_entity.type
_entity.pdbx_description
1 polymer ?
#
loop_
_entity_poly.entity_id
_entity_poly.type
_entity_poly.pdbx_seq_one_letter_code
_entity_poly.pdbx_strand_id
1 'polypeptide(L)'
;MLPSSGDPWQPYTIRAVRPIVGGDASANFVACHDVVYPYTVYKCHDTGLARLYMVDMEGSRGSNATVAVICHIDTSQWDPKHLYPSSSSMTSPAAGPPVCHTMPFGHMVWAKNGDGYSSVA
;
A
#
# COMPACT_ATOMS: atom_id res chain seq x y z
N MET A 1 5.31 -20.29 5.52
CA MET A 1 5.19 -18.87 5.90
C MET A 1 6.45 -18.18 5.43
N LEU A 2 6.34 -17.22 4.52
CA LEU A 2 7.48 -16.37 4.18
C LEU A 2 7.85 -15.57 5.44
N PRO A 3 9.14 -15.35 5.76
CA PRO A 3 9.51 -14.55 6.91
C PRO A 3 8.94 -13.14 6.75
N SER A 4 8.16 -12.67 7.73
CA SER A 4 7.68 -11.29 7.78
C SER A 4 8.78 -10.30 8.17
N SER A 5 9.92 -10.81 8.65
CA SER A 5 11.13 -10.02 8.86
C SER A 5 11.73 -9.67 7.49
N GLY A 6 11.36 -8.49 6.98
CA GLY A 6 12.04 -7.86 5.86
C GLY A 6 13.49 -7.51 6.20
N ASP A 7 14.10 -6.65 5.40
CA ASP A 7 15.44 -6.13 5.69
C ASP A 7 15.50 -5.52 7.11
N PRO A 8 16.64 -5.65 7.82
CA PRO A 8 16.85 -4.96 9.08
C PRO A 8 16.57 -3.46 8.94
N TRP A 9 16.02 -2.85 9.99
CA TRP A 9 15.71 -1.41 9.99
C TRP A 9 16.90 -0.58 9.56
N GLN A 10 16.70 0.20 8.49
CA GLN A 10 17.72 1.06 7.91
C GLN A 10 17.08 2.29 7.23
N PRO A 11 17.80 3.41 7.12
CA PRO A 11 17.40 4.52 6.27
C PRO A 11 17.38 4.12 4.80
N TYR A 12 16.38 4.62 4.07
CA TYR A 12 16.24 4.49 2.63
C TYR A 12 16.15 5.88 1.97
N THR A 13 16.73 6.00 0.78
CA THR A 13 16.60 7.16 -0.10
C THR A 13 15.70 6.79 -1.27
N ILE A 14 14.66 7.58 -1.52
CA ILE A 14 13.78 7.41 -2.69
C ILE A 14 14.57 7.78 -3.94
N ARG A 15 14.63 6.86 -4.91
CA ARG A 15 15.31 7.04 -6.20
C ARG A 15 14.33 7.37 -7.32
N ALA A 16 13.20 6.69 -7.37
CA ALA A 16 12.18 6.92 -8.39
C ALA A 16 10.77 6.62 -7.85
N VAL A 17 9.78 7.31 -8.41
CA VAL A 17 8.36 7.09 -8.12
C VAL A 17 7.64 6.98 -9.46
N ARG A 18 6.91 5.89 -9.68
CA ARG A 18 6.24 5.57 -10.94
C ARG A 18 4.77 5.26 -10.68
N PRO A 19 3.81 5.97 -11.27
CA PRO A 19 2.39 5.63 -11.12
C PRO A 19 2.05 4.33 -11.87
N ILE A 20 1.14 3.53 -11.31
CA ILE A 20 0.73 2.24 -11.89
C ILE A 20 -0.44 2.37 -12.89
N VAL A 21 -1.30 3.40 -12.78
CA VAL A 21 -2.42 3.64 -13.69
C VAL A 21 -2.43 5.11 -14.11
N GLY A 22 -2.50 5.40 -15.42
CA GLY A 22 -2.96 6.68 -15.99
C GLY A 22 -2.29 7.99 -15.50
N GLY A 23 -1.15 7.94 -14.82
CA GLY A 23 -0.50 9.12 -14.24
C GLY A 23 -0.94 9.40 -12.79
N ASP A 24 -1.36 10.62 -12.48
CA ASP A 24 -1.89 11.04 -11.17
C ASP A 24 -3.41 10.81 -11.02
N ALA A 25 -4.01 10.12 -11.99
CA ALA A 25 -5.41 9.74 -11.96
C ALA A 25 -5.67 8.80 -10.78
N SER A 26 -6.75 9.06 -10.06
CA SER A 26 -7.25 8.14 -9.06
C SER A 26 -8.06 7.03 -9.72
N ALA A 27 -7.89 5.82 -9.21
CA ALA A 27 -8.63 4.66 -9.64
C ALA A 27 -9.06 3.86 -8.42
N ASN A 28 -9.98 2.91 -8.65
CA ASN A 28 -10.32 1.94 -7.64
C ASN A 28 -9.46 0.67 -7.80
N PHE A 29 -8.94 0.17 -6.69
CA PHE A 29 -8.10 -1.02 -6.62
C PHE A 29 -8.69 -2.03 -5.64
N VAL A 30 -8.19 -3.26 -5.70
CA VAL A 30 -8.46 -4.26 -4.67
C VAL A 30 -7.15 -4.53 -3.95
N ALA A 31 -7.11 -4.26 -2.65
CA ALA A 31 -5.98 -4.55 -1.77
C ALA A 31 -6.27 -5.81 -0.96
N CYS A 32 -5.28 -6.69 -0.84
CA CYS A 32 -5.38 -7.95 -0.12
C CYS A 32 -4.26 -8.09 0.88
N HIS A 33 -4.64 -8.23 2.15
CA HIS A 33 -3.71 -8.36 3.25
C HIS A 33 -3.64 -9.80 3.73
N ASP A 34 -2.43 -10.30 3.97
CA ASP A 34 -2.29 -11.56 4.66
C ASP A 34 -2.85 -11.41 6.08
N VAL A 35 -3.37 -12.51 6.60
CA VAL A 35 -3.86 -12.57 7.97
C VAL A 35 -3.25 -13.77 8.65
N VAL A 36 -3.01 -13.64 9.96
CA VAL A 36 -2.47 -14.74 10.77
C VAL A 36 -3.50 -15.87 10.82
N TYR A 37 -3.25 -16.91 10.04
CA TYR A 37 -4.12 -18.08 9.92
C TYR A 37 -3.28 -19.35 9.64
N PRO A 38 -3.74 -20.56 10.00
CA PRO A 38 -2.97 -21.80 9.77
C PRO A 38 -2.67 -22.11 8.30
N TYR A 39 -3.35 -21.45 7.37
CA TYR A 39 -3.17 -21.56 5.92
C TYR A 39 -3.02 -20.17 5.32
N THR A 40 -2.46 -20.06 4.12
CA THR A 40 -2.38 -18.79 3.39
C THR A 40 -3.79 -18.29 3.05
N VAL A 41 -4.22 -17.24 3.73
CA VAL A 41 -5.50 -16.57 3.52
C VAL A 41 -5.25 -15.07 3.41
N TYR A 42 -5.95 -14.43 2.48
CA TYR A 42 -5.90 -12.99 2.29
C TYR A 42 -7.26 -12.37 2.60
N LYS A 43 -7.28 -11.34 3.44
CA LYS A 43 -8.43 -10.44 3.62
C LYS A 43 -8.33 -9.34 2.57
N CYS A 44 -9.25 -9.36 1.62
CA CYS A 44 -9.30 -8.38 0.54
C CYS A 44 -10.38 -7.33 0.76
N HIS A 45 -10.15 -6.11 0.28
CA HIS A 45 -11.14 -5.04 0.26
C HIS A 45 -10.91 -4.08 -0.91
N ASP A 46 -11.98 -3.38 -1.27
CA ASP A 46 -11.93 -2.26 -2.18
C ASP A 46 -11.20 -1.07 -1.53
N THR A 47 -10.36 -0.38 -2.29
CA THR A 47 -9.58 0.75 -1.76
C THR A 47 -10.34 2.07 -1.77
N GLY A 48 -11.50 2.12 -2.43
CA GLY A 48 -12.09 3.36 -2.91
C GLY A 48 -11.17 4.05 -3.92
N LEU A 49 -11.41 5.33 -4.16
CA LEU A 49 -10.51 6.12 -4.99
C LEU A 49 -9.14 6.24 -4.29
N ALA A 50 -8.12 5.71 -4.95
CA ALA A 50 -6.75 5.75 -4.47
C ALA A 50 -5.79 6.04 -5.64
N ARG A 51 -4.54 6.29 -5.29
CA ARG A 51 -3.41 6.37 -6.23
C ARG A 51 -2.39 5.32 -5.84
N LEU A 52 -1.83 4.62 -6.81
CA LEU A 52 -0.87 3.55 -6.59
C LEU A 52 0.44 3.87 -7.31
N TYR A 53 1.55 3.74 -6.58
CA TYR A 53 2.89 4.03 -7.05
C TYR A 53 3.83 2.85 -6.80
N MET A 54 4.74 2.62 -7.73
CA MET A 54 5.96 1.85 -7.47
C MET A 54 7.07 2.82 -7.12
N VAL A 55 7.70 2.58 -5.97
CA VAL A 55 8.76 3.42 -5.43
C VAL A 55 10.04 2.60 -5.34
N ASP A 56 11.06 3.05 -6.07
CA ASP A 56 12.39 2.47 -5.98
C ASP A 56 13.18 3.20 -4.90
N MET A 57 13.78 2.44 -4.00
CA MET A 57 14.48 2.91 -2.83
C MET A 57 15.86 2.27 -2.72
N GLU A 58 16.83 3.05 -2.27
CA GLU A 58 18.19 2.60 -1.97
C GLU A 58 18.45 2.71 -0.48
N GLY A 59 18.75 1.57 0.14
CA GLY A 59 19.09 1.46 1.55
C GLY A 59 20.51 1.93 1.81
N SER A 60 20.71 2.62 2.92
CA SER A 60 22.03 3.10 3.37
C SER A 60 23.07 1.98 3.55
N ARG A 61 22.65 0.71 3.63
CA ARG A 61 23.53 -0.46 3.74
C ARG A 61 23.74 -1.19 2.40
N GLY A 62 23.32 -0.57 1.28
CA GLY A 62 23.51 -1.09 -0.07
C GLY A 62 22.42 -2.07 -0.56
N SER A 63 21.35 -2.30 0.21
CA SER A 63 20.20 -3.05 -0.28
C SER A 63 19.23 -2.13 -1.02
N ASN A 64 18.77 -2.55 -2.20
CA ASN A 64 17.75 -1.81 -2.96
C ASN A 64 16.40 -2.50 -2.78
N ALA A 65 15.33 -1.71 -2.71
CA ALA A 65 13.97 -2.21 -2.59
C ALA A 65 13.05 -1.45 -3.54
N THR A 66 12.17 -2.18 -4.21
CA THR A 66 11.03 -1.60 -4.93
C THR A 66 9.78 -1.95 -4.14
N VAL A 67 9.00 -0.95 -3.74
CA VAL A 67 7.78 -1.12 -2.94
C VAL A 67 6.59 -0.47 -3.62
N ALA A 68 5.42 -1.08 -3.46
CA ALA A 68 4.17 -0.43 -3.79
C ALA A 68 3.76 0.53 -2.66
N VAL A 69 3.36 1.75 -3.02
CA VAL A 69 2.79 2.75 -2.12
C VAL A 69 1.40 3.10 -2.61
N ILE A 70 0.41 2.91 -1.75
CA ILE A 70 -0.97 3.32 -2.02
C ILE A 70 -1.29 4.58 -1.21
N CYS A 71 -1.95 5.52 -1.86
CA CYS A 71 -2.47 6.75 -1.26
C CYS A 71 -3.98 6.77 -1.41
N HIS A 72 -4.70 6.68 -0.30
CA HIS A 72 -6.15 6.83 -0.26
C HIS A 72 -6.49 8.32 -0.28
N ILE A 73 -7.19 8.76 -1.32
CA ILE A 73 -7.50 10.19 -1.51
C ILE A 73 -8.81 10.60 -0.84
N ASP A 74 -9.66 9.62 -0.53
CA ASP A 74 -10.89 9.79 0.23
C ASP A 74 -10.99 8.68 1.28
N THR A 75 -10.86 9.07 2.54
CA THR A 75 -11.00 8.18 3.69
C THR A 75 -12.29 8.45 4.47
N SER A 76 -13.24 9.19 3.90
CA SER A 76 -14.50 9.56 4.58
C SER A 76 -15.34 8.34 5.01
N GLN A 77 -15.17 7.21 4.32
CA GLN A 77 -15.86 5.96 4.59
C GLN A 77 -15.06 5.00 5.48
N TRP A 78 -13.85 5.39 5.92
CA TRP A 78 -13.03 4.53 6.77
C TRP A 78 -13.62 4.45 8.18
N ASP A 79 -13.63 3.25 8.76
CA ASP A 79 -14.00 3.07 10.16
C ASP A 79 -12.95 3.80 11.04
N PRO A 80 -13.34 4.85 11.79
CA PRO A 80 -12.43 5.59 12.64
C PRO A 80 -11.74 4.71 13.71
N LYS A 81 -12.32 3.55 14.03
CA LYS A 81 -11.77 2.60 15.00
C LYS A 81 -10.81 1.58 14.39
N HIS A 82 -10.81 1.39 13.07
CA HIS A 82 -9.93 0.42 12.39
C HIS A 82 -8.56 1.03 12.02
N LEU A 83 -8.40 2.34 12.18
CA LEU A 83 -7.15 3.06 11.92
C LEU A 83 -6.25 3.13 13.16
N TYR A 84 -5.69 2.00 13.63
CA TYR A 84 -4.40 1.96 14.37
C TYR A 84 -3.94 0.54 14.80
N PRO A 85 -2.60 0.29 14.90
CA PRO A 85 -1.82 0.75 16.06
C PRO A 85 -0.45 1.43 15.74
N SER A 86 -0.10 2.43 16.55
CA SER A 86 1.21 3.04 16.81
C SER A 86 2.04 3.62 15.65
N SER A 87 1.84 4.90 15.31
CA SER A 87 2.89 5.93 15.23
C SER A 87 2.22 7.27 14.89
N SER A 88 2.14 8.13 15.91
CA SER A 88 1.69 9.52 15.91
C SER A 88 0.91 10.08 14.70
N SER A 89 -0.31 10.55 15.01
CA SER A 89 -1.02 11.65 14.33
C SER A 89 -1.62 11.40 12.94
N MET A 90 -2.73 10.65 12.87
CA MET A 90 -3.77 10.91 11.86
C MET A 90 -5.15 10.73 12.51
N THR A 91 -5.62 11.77 13.21
CA THR A 91 -7.06 11.97 13.45
C THR A 91 -7.74 11.97 12.09
N SER A 92 -8.71 11.08 11.87
CA SER A 92 -9.57 11.10 10.69
C SER A 92 -10.25 12.46 10.57
N PRO A 93 -9.86 13.32 9.63
CA PRO A 93 -10.64 14.50 9.33
C PRO A 93 -11.71 14.02 8.35
N ALA A 94 -12.97 14.32 8.62
CA ALA A 94 -13.96 14.33 7.56
C ALA A 94 -13.40 15.26 6.46
N ALA A 95 -12.90 14.67 5.35
CA ALA A 95 -12.05 15.30 4.33
C ALA A 95 -10.63 15.73 4.78
N GLY A 96 -9.80 14.77 5.21
CA GLY A 96 -8.37 14.97 5.48
C GLY A 96 -7.45 14.89 4.25
N PRO A 97 -6.17 15.29 4.38
CA PRO A 97 -5.16 15.03 3.36
C PRO A 97 -5.03 13.52 3.08
N PRO A 98 -4.59 13.11 1.87
CA PRO A 98 -4.52 11.71 1.49
C PRO A 98 -3.67 10.89 2.46
N VAL A 99 -4.12 9.67 2.77
CA VAL A 99 -3.41 8.75 3.65
C VAL A 99 -2.58 7.80 2.77
N CYS A 100 -1.25 7.88 2.87
CA CYS A 100 -0.35 7.03 2.09
C CYS A 100 0.36 6.01 2.98
N HIS A 101 0.51 4.78 2.49
CA HIS A 101 1.32 3.76 3.14
C HIS A 101 1.97 2.81 2.12
N THR A 102 3.06 2.17 2.52
CA THR A 102 3.67 1.07 1.75
C THR A 102 2.80 -0.19 1.89
N MET A 103 2.72 -0.99 0.83
CA MET A 103 2.20 -2.35 0.92
C MET A 103 3.26 -3.23 1.58
N PRO A 104 2.93 -3.95 2.67
CA PRO A 104 3.90 -4.82 3.30
C PRO A 104 4.22 -6.02 2.40
N PHE A 105 5.35 -6.67 2.67
CA PHE A 105 5.80 -7.80 1.88
C PHE A 105 4.80 -8.97 1.92
N GLY A 106 4.44 -9.51 0.76
CA GLY A 106 3.49 -10.62 0.63
C GLY A 106 2.02 -10.20 0.56
N HIS A 107 1.70 -8.91 0.73
CA HIS A 107 0.39 -8.33 0.44
C HIS A 107 0.30 -7.98 -1.05
N MET A 108 -0.92 -8.01 -1.60
CA MET A 108 -1.13 -7.81 -3.03
C MET A 108 -2.09 -6.65 -3.32
N VAL A 109 -1.90 -5.99 -4.46
CA VAL A 109 -2.84 -5.02 -5.00
C VAL A 109 -3.15 -5.27 -6.48
N TRP A 110 -4.43 -5.25 -6.81
CA TRP A 110 -4.93 -5.45 -8.17
C TRP A 110 -5.52 -4.17 -8.75
N ALA A 111 -5.09 -3.84 -9.97
CA ALA A 111 -5.70 -2.79 -10.78
C ALA A 111 -6.66 -3.42 -11.79
N LYS A 112 -7.78 -2.73 -12.03
CA LYS A 112 -8.72 -3.10 -13.10
C LYS A 112 -8.17 -2.61 -14.44
N ASN A 113 -7.84 -3.53 -15.31
CA ASN A 113 -7.55 -3.31 -16.73
C ASN A 113 -8.81 -3.58 -17.57
N GLY A 114 -8.84 -3.10 -18.81
CA GLY A 114 -10.00 -3.19 -19.72
C GLY A 114 -10.58 -4.60 -19.91
N ASP A 115 -9.76 -5.63 -19.66
CA ASP A 115 -10.13 -7.06 -19.82
C ASP A 115 -10.19 -7.83 -18.48
N GLY A 116 -10.06 -7.18 -17.31
CA GLY A 116 -10.10 -7.85 -16.00
C GLY A 116 -9.18 -7.23 -14.93
N TYR A 117 -8.87 -7.96 -13.85
CA TYR A 117 -7.90 -7.51 -12.84
C TYR A 117 -6.51 -8.09 -13.12
N SER A 118 -5.46 -7.27 -13.02
CA SER A 118 -4.07 -7.73 -13.08
C SER A 118 -3.34 -7.37 -11.78
N SER A 119 -2.48 -8.29 -11.31
CA SER A 119 -1.62 -8.05 -10.15
C SER A 119 -0.54 -7.06 -10.51
N VAL A 120 -0.35 -6.05 -9.65
CA VAL A 120 0.63 -4.99 -9.92
C VAL A 120 1.67 -4.83 -8.83
N ALA A 121 1.44 -5.44 -7.67
CA ALA A 121 2.43 -5.75 -6.64
C ALA A 121 1.87 -6.86 -5.74
#